data_AF-E0S5S1-F1
#
_entry.id   AF-E0S5S1-F1
#
_cell.length_a   1.000
_cell.length_b   1.000
_cell.length_c   1.000
_cell.angle_alpha   90.00
_cell.angle_beta   90.00
_cell.angle_gamma   90.00
#
_symmetry.space_group_name_H-M   'P 1'
#
loop_
_entity.id
_entity.type
_entity.pdbx_description
1 polymer ?
#
loop_
_entity_poly.entity_id
_entity_poly.type
_entity_poly.pdbx_seq_one_letter_code
_entity_poly.pdbx_strand_id
1 'polypeptide(L)'
;MHFLVKKPGWLVFDPNEYGDEEVRTFQVRHKESCSNTKLVKFEDGSWYLKNGSQMFSLKPVASKREVGVGAKDGNVVYIREILDKKWFIKMDKSSER
;
A
#
# COMPACT_ATOMS: atom_id res chain seq x y z
N MET A 1 9.55 -6.02 8.06
CA MET A 1 9.47 -6.02 6.59
C MET A 1 8.77 -4.74 6.17
N HIS A 2 9.41 -3.91 5.37
CA HIS A 2 8.82 -2.66 4.87
C HIS A 2 8.45 -2.80 3.39
N PHE A 3 7.38 -2.12 2.97
CA PHE A 3 6.90 -2.11 1.59
C PHE A 3 6.86 -0.68 1.06
N LEU A 4 7.57 -0.44 -0.05
CA LEU A 4 7.47 0.82 -0.77
C LEU A 4 6.42 0.70 -1.87
N VAL A 5 5.22 1.23 -1.62
CA VAL A 5 4.13 1.29 -2.61
C VAL A 5 4.07 2.69 -3.20
N LYS A 6 4.08 2.78 -4.53
CA LYS A 6 3.79 4.04 -5.23
C LYS A 6 2.28 4.23 -5.29
N LYS A 7 1.78 5.14 -4.44
CA LYS A 7 0.36 5.52 -4.38
C LYS A 7 -0.08 6.15 -5.71
N PRO A 8 -1.08 5.60 -6.40
CA PRO A 8 -1.68 6.25 -7.55
C PRO A 8 -2.51 7.47 -7.11
N GLY A 9 -2.80 8.37 -8.07
CA GLY A 9 -3.59 9.58 -7.79
C GLY A 9 -5.02 9.29 -7.34
N TRP A 10 -5.63 8.22 -7.88
CA TRP A 10 -7.01 7.82 -7.60
C TRP A 10 -7.22 7.12 -6.25
N LEU A 11 -6.15 6.66 -5.58
CA LEU A 11 -6.22 6.03 -4.27
C LEU A 11 -5.94 7.06 -3.18
N VAL A 12 -6.91 7.30 -2.32
CA VAL A 12 -6.76 8.21 -1.18
C VAL A 12 -6.34 7.41 0.05
N PHE A 13 -5.41 7.95 0.83
CA PHE A 13 -5.09 7.44 2.15
C PHE A 13 -5.65 8.46 3.12
N ASP A 14 -6.75 8.12 3.75
CA ASP A 14 -7.45 9.00 4.68
C ASP A 14 -7.08 8.58 6.10
N PRO A 15 -6.39 9.43 6.87
CA PRO A 15 -5.96 9.10 8.22
C PRO A 15 -7.11 9.11 9.23
N ASN A 16 -8.29 9.61 8.84
CA ASN A 16 -9.45 9.65 9.73
C ASN A 16 -10.13 8.27 9.82
N GLU A 17 -10.77 8.04 10.95
CA GLU A 17 -11.56 6.83 11.17
C GLU A 17 -12.81 6.83 10.27
N TYR A 18 -13.18 5.68 9.70
CA TYR A 18 -14.37 5.63 8.83
C TYR A 18 -15.66 5.61 9.65
N GLY A 19 -16.56 6.58 9.38
CA GLY A 19 -17.96 6.59 9.83
C GLY A 19 -18.93 6.00 8.81
N ASP A 20 -20.23 6.30 8.94
CA ASP A 20 -21.31 5.79 8.08
C ASP A 20 -21.48 6.58 6.75
N GLU A 21 -20.45 7.33 6.35
CA GLU A 21 -20.51 8.17 5.15
C GLU A 21 -20.37 7.34 3.86
N GLU A 22 -21.18 7.65 2.84
CA GLU A 22 -21.00 7.07 1.51
C GLU A 22 -19.73 7.63 0.84
N VAL A 23 -18.77 6.75 0.57
CA VAL A 23 -17.52 7.11 -0.09
C VAL A 23 -17.54 6.61 -1.53
N ARG A 24 -17.48 7.53 -2.49
CA ARG A 24 -17.49 7.22 -3.94
C ARG A 24 -16.11 6.93 -4.55
N THR A 25 -15.04 7.13 -3.79
CA THR A 25 -13.65 6.97 -4.26
C THR A 25 -12.96 5.82 -3.55
N PHE A 26 -11.94 5.21 -4.16
CA PHE A 26 -11.12 4.21 -3.46
C PHE A 26 -10.28 4.88 -2.37
N GLN A 27 -10.53 4.49 -1.12
CA GLN A 27 -9.81 5.03 0.03
C GLN A 27 -9.28 3.92 0.94
N VAL A 28 -8.04 4.05 1.38
CA VAL A 28 -7.47 3.28 2.48
C VAL A 28 -7.81 4.03 3.76
N ARG A 29 -8.60 3.39 4.62
CA ARG A 29 -9.09 3.91 5.90
C ARG A 29 -8.88 2.88 7.01
N HIS A 30 -9.12 3.30 8.25
CA HIS A 30 -9.11 2.44 9.43
C HIS A 30 -10.36 2.64 10.29
N LYS A 31 -10.68 1.64 11.10
CA LYS A 31 -11.60 1.68 12.23
C LYS A 31 -10.97 0.91 13.36
N GLU A 32 -10.83 1.56 14.50
CA GLU A 32 -10.07 1.05 15.64
C GLU A 32 -8.67 0.55 15.20
N SER A 33 -8.35 -0.72 15.45
CA SER A 33 -7.08 -1.34 15.04
C SER A 33 -7.11 -2.01 13.66
N CYS A 34 -8.21 -1.87 12.91
CA CYS A 34 -8.43 -2.59 11.66
C CYS A 34 -8.39 -1.65 10.45
N SER A 35 -7.75 -2.08 9.36
CA SER A 35 -7.82 -1.38 8.07
C SER A 35 -8.80 -2.07 7.12
N ASN A 36 -9.50 -1.27 6.30
CA ASN A 36 -10.32 -1.77 5.19
C ASN A 36 -9.48 -2.39 4.06
N THR A 37 -8.16 -2.24 4.12
CA THR A 37 -7.22 -2.64 3.08
C THR A 37 -6.27 -3.72 3.60
N LYS A 38 -5.97 -4.71 2.75
CA LYS A 38 -5.05 -5.81 3.06
C LYS A 38 -4.02 -5.96 1.94
N LEU A 39 -2.77 -6.20 2.32
CA LEU A 39 -1.74 -6.65 1.41
C LEU A 39 -1.79 -8.19 1.34
N VAL A 40 -1.98 -8.75 0.14
CA VAL A 40 -2.20 -10.19 -0.07
C VAL A 40 -1.10 -10.73 -0.97
N LYS A 41 -0.52 -11.87 -0.58
CA LYS A 41 0.39 -12.67 -1.40
C LYS A 41 -0.30 -13.98 -1.76
N PHE A 42 -0.39 -14.30 -3.05
CA PHE A 42 -0.89 -15.58 -3.52
C PHE A 42 0.22 -16.63 -3.54
N GLU A 43 -0.18 -17.90 -3.67
CA GLU A 43 0.74 -19.05 -3.73
C GLU A 43 1.68 -18.99 -4.93
N ASP A 44 1.22 -18.41 -6.05
CA ASP A 44 2.03 -18.15 -7.24
C ASP A 44 3.08 -17.02 -7.06
N GLY A 45 3.13 -16.42 -5.86
CA GLY A 45 4.05 -15.35 -5.50
C GLY A 45 3.61 -13.95 -5.93
N SER A 46 2.48 -13.81 -6.60
CA SER A 46 1.91 -12.52 -6.98
C SER A 46 1.37 -11.77 -5.77
N TRP A 47 1.43 -10.43 -5.84
CA TRP A 47 1.03 -9.54 -4.76
C TRP A 47 -0.14 -8.66 -5.18
N TYR A 48 -1.07 -8.43 -4.27
CA TYR A 48 -2.26 -7.61 -4.50
C TYR A 48 -2.55 -6.70 -3.31
N LEU A 49 -3.16 -5.55 -3.60
CA LEU A 49 -3.82 -4.72 -2.60
C LEU A 49 -5.32 -5.00 -2.66
N LYS A 50 -5.89 -5.58 -1.61
CA LYS A 50 -7.33 -5.80 -1.49
C LYS A 50 -7.95 -4.66 -0.71
N ASN A 51 -8.96 -3.99 -1.26
CA ASN A 51 -9.73 -2.95 -0.59
C ASN A 51 -11.23 -3.26 -0.75
N GLY A 52 -11.86 -3.72 0.33
CA GLY A 52 -13.22 -4.27 0.26
C GLY A 52 -13.32 -5.47 -0.69
N SER A 53 -14.22 -5.38 -1.68
CA SER A 53 -14.41 -6.37 -2.74
C SER A 53 -13.42 -6.24 -3.90
N GLN A 54 -12.70 -5.11 -3.99
CA GLN A 54 -11.75 -4.87 -5.08
C GLN A 54 -10.38 -5.44 -4.75
N MET A 55 -9.70 -5.92 -5.80
CA MET A 55 -8.31 -6.35 -5.74
C MET A 55 -7.52 -5.65 -6.84
N PHE A 56 -6.38 -5.10 -6.47
CA PHE A 56 -5.48 -4.39 -7.37
C PHE A 56 -4.14 -5.10 -7.44
N SER A 57 -3.74 -5.55 -8.63
CA SER A 57 -2.44 -6.20 -8.83
C SER A 57 -1.29 -5.24 -8.51
N LEU A 58 -0.29 -5.73 -7.76
CA LEU A 58 0.94 -5.01 -7.46
C LEU A 58 2.05 -5.45 -8.42
N LYS A 59 2.52 -4.52 -9.25
CA LYS A 59 3.67 -4.74 -10.13
C LYS A 59 4.97 -4.32 -9.43
N PRO A 60 5.90 -5.24 -9.16
CA PRO A 60 7.22 -4.88 -8.66
C PRO A 60 8.04 -4.22 -9.77
N VAL A 61 8.78 -3.19 -9.41
CA VAL A 61 9.73 -2.49 -10.29
C VAL A 61 10.99 -2.22 -9.48
N ALA A 62 12.15 -2.62 -10.01
CA ALA A 62 13.44 -2.37 -9.38
C ALA A 62 13.63 -0.87 -9.13
N SER A 63 14.14 -0.53 -7.95
CA SER A 63 14.51 0.83 -7.60
C SER A 63 15.77 1.22 -8.36
N LYS A 64 15.75 2.37 -9.07
CA LYS A 64 16.93 2.88 -9.79
C LYS A 64 18.01 3.46 -8.87
N ARG A 65 17.66 3.72 -7.61
CA ARG A 65 18.51 4.27 -6.56
C ARG A 65 18.24 3.46 -5.31
N GLU A 66 19.22 3.36 -4.43
CA GLU A 66 19.02 2.75 -3.11
C GLU A 66 18.01 3.56 -2.31
N VAL A 67 17.01 2.86 -1.75
CA VAL A 67 16.03 3.46 -0.86
C VAL A 67 16.13 2.76 0.48
N GLY A 68 16.55 3.51 1.51
CA GLY A 68 16.64 3.00 2.87
C GLY A 68 15.43 3.37 3.72
N VAL A 69 15.03 2.46 4.60
CA VAL A 69 14.11 2.76 5.70
C VAL A 69 14.94 3.26 6.89
N GLY A 70 14.82 4.54 7.19
CA GLY A 70 15.45 5.13 8.38
C GLY A 70 14.73 4.72 9.66
N ALA A 71 15.49 4.46 10.72
CA ALA A 71 14.99 4.34 12.08
C ALA A 71 15.76 5.29 13.00
N LYS A 72 15.10 5.73 14.08
CA LYS A 72 15.68 6.58 15.11
C LYS A 72 15.52 5.87 16.45
N ASP A 73 16.62 5.75 17.18
CA ASP A 73 16.66 5.24 18.55
C ASP A 73 17.42 6.25 19.42
N GLY A 74 16.69 6.94 20.30
CA GLY A 74 17.21 8.10 21.04
C GLY A 74 17.81 9.17 20.12
N ASN A 75 19.13 9.37 20.22
CA ASN A 75 19.89 10.34 19.43
C ASN A 75 20.60 9.72 18.20
N VAL A 76 20.42 8.42 17.95
CA VAL A 76 21.06 7.72 16.83
C VAL A 76 20.06 7.55 15.69
N VAL A 77 20.51 7.85 14.46
CA VAL A 77 19.76 7.58 13.23
C VAL A 77 20.55 6.56 12.41
N TYR A 78 19.88 5.52 11.94
CA TYR A 78 20.50 4.47 11.14
C TYR A 78 19.55 3.95 10.07
N ILE A 79 20.11 3.31 9.04
CA ILE A 79 19.33 2.63 8.01
C ILE A 79 19.01 1.22 8.51
N ARG A 80 17.72 0.95 8.70
CA ARG A 80 17.22 -0.34 9.20
C ARG A 80 17.11 -1.39 8.10
N GLU A 81 16.73 -0.98 6.90
CA GLU A 81 16.42 -1.88 5.78
C GLU A 81 16.67 -1.16 4.45
N ILE A 82 17.23 -1.85 3.46
CA ILE A 82 17.34 -1.35 2.08
C ILE A 82 16.26 -2.01 1.23
N LEU A 83 15.53 -1.20 0.46
CA LEU A 83 14.45 -1.64 -0.42
C LEU A 83 14.93 -1.67 -1.87
N ASP A 84 15.02 -2.88 -2.42
CA ASP A 84 15.46 -3.17 -3.79
C ASP A 84 14.39 -2.86 -4.86
N LYS A 85 13.11 -2.84 -4.46
CA LYS A 85 11.98 -2.65 -5.35
C LYS A 85 10.92 -1.71 -4.77
N LYS A 86 10.18 -1.09 -5.68
CA LYS A 86 8.93 -0.38 -5.41
C LYS A 86 7.78 -1.09 -6.12
N TRP A 87 6.61 -1.03 -5.52
CA TRP A 87 5.41 -1.68 -6.03
C TRP A 87 4.45 -0.64 -6.59
N PHE A 88 3.97 -0.86 -7.81
CA PHE A 88 2.95 -0.03 -8.44
C PHE A 88 1.61 -0.73 -8.38
N ILE A 89 0.58 0.02 -7.98
CA ILE A 89 -0.80 -0.46 -7.99
C ILE A 89 -1.34 -0.34 -9.41
N LYS A 90 -1.73 -1.45 -10.02
CA LYS A 90 -2.43 -1.46 -11.30
C LYS A 90 -3.94 -1.46 -11.07
N MET A 91 -4.62 -0.62 -11.82
CA MET A 91 -6.07 -0.68 -11.94
C MET A 91 -6.38 -1.75 -12.99
N ASP A 92 -7.08 -2.80 -12.60
CA ASP A 92 -7.56 -3.79 -13.55
C ASP A 92 -8.79 -3.24 -14.26
N LYS A 93 -8.82 -3.32 -15.59
CA LYS A 93 -9.89 -2.74 -16.44
C LYS A 93 -11.29 -3.32 -16.14
N SER A 94 -11.37 -4.39 -15.35
CA SER A 94 -12.64 -4.99 -14.91
C SER A 94 -13.36 -4.19 -13.83
N SER A 95 -12.71 -3.19 -13.21
CA SER A 95 -13.28 -2.38 -12.12
C SER A 95 -14.05 -1.13 -12.59
N GLU A 96 -14.23 -0.91 -13.90
CA GLU A 96 -15.00 0.21 -14.48
C GLU A 96 -16.51 -0.08 -14.66
N ARG A 97 -17.09 -1.02 -13.91
CA ARG A 97 -18.52 -1.35 -13.99
C ARG A 97 -19.33 -0.75 -12.86
#